data_AF-A0A3N5WIG1-F1
#
_entry.id   AF-A0A3N5WIG1-F1
#
_cell.length_a   1.000
_cell.length_b   1.000
_cell.length_c   1.000
_cell.angle_alpha   90.00
_cell.angle_beta   90.00
_cell.angle_gamma   90.00
#
_symmetry.space_group_name_H-M   'P 1'
#
loop_
_entity.id
_entity.type
_entity.pdbx_description
1 polymer ?
#
loop_
_entity_poly.entity_id
_entity_poly.type
_entity_poly.pdbx_seq_one_letter_code
_entity_poly.pdbx_strand_id
1 'polypeptide(L)'
;MRQVWKEFLDNLAPLATGGDPPVWIRALPPIFRGSGSGRPDGNTMPMWFFDLCTLENADPETMKIANATMDSYLRGPNTRPGVLSKVPVTAAMMGRADAVRYLLPNQLSFPDRAPILANRLDQREGTQTTNAQRLGRVADTLHTALIQSVAAGPAKEPVIRVFPAWPKEWDAAFTLLARGAFLVSSSMTAGKIEYVRMESQAGGECRLRNPWPGTPVALERSDNKAQDLSGDLLRFSTTKGEVIMIRPSR
;
A
#
# COMPACT_ATOMS: atom_id res chain seq x y z
N MET A 1 3.06 25.92 19.31
CA MET A 1 3.49 24.74 18.53
C MET A 1 2.57 24.40 17.35
N ARG A 2 1.25 24.20 17.50
CA ARG A 2 0.39 23.81 16.35
C ARG A 2 0.45 24.80 15.17
N GLN A 3 0.45 26.11 15.44
CA GLN A 3 0.55 27.14 14.41
C GLN A 3 1.89 27.12 13.67
N VAL A 4 3.00 26.92 14.40
CA VAL A 4 4.35 26.78 13.84
C VAL A 4 4.42 25.58 12.89
N TRP A 5 3.82 24.44 13.25
CA TRP A 5 3.78 23.28 12.35
C TRP A 5 2.94 23.51 11.09
N LYS A 6 1.85 24.28 11.19
CA LYS A 6 1.05 24.66 10.02
C LYS A 6 1.86 25.54 9.08
N GLU A 7 2.46 26.60 9.62
CA GLU A 7 3.32 27.50 8.85
C GLU A 7 4.47 26.73 8.19
N PHE A 8 5.14 25.84 8.91
CA PHE A 8 6.19 24.99 8.32
C PHE A 8 5.67 24.13 7.16
N LEU A 9 4.53 23.45 7.33
CA LEU A 9 3.93 22.61 6.28
C LEU A 9 3.51 23.44 5.06
N ASP A 10 2.93 24.62 5.27
CA ASP A 10 2.48 25.53 4.22
C ASP A 10 3.64 26.10 3.39
N ASN A 11 4.87 26.06 3.93
CA ASN A 11 6.09 26.59 3.30
C ASN A 11 7.10 25.50 2.90
N LEU A 12 6.71 24.22 2.90
CA LEU A 12 7.58 23.16 2.40
C LEU A 12 7.83 23.32 0.90
N ALA A 13 9.09 23.20 0.49
CA ALA A 13 9.44 23.19 -0.92
C ALA A 13 8.73 22.01 -1.63
N PRO A 14 8.18 22.22 -2.84
CA PRO A 14 7.56 21.14 -3.61
C PRO A 14 8.62 20.09 -3.98
N LEU A 15 8.17 18.84 -4.15
CA LEU A 15 9.04 17.79 -4.69
C LEU A 15 9.45 18.15 -6.12
N ALA A 16 10.72 17.93 -6.45
CA ALA A 16 11.24 18.19 -7.78
C ALA A 16 10.53 17.31 -8.83
N THR A 17 10.03 17.94 -9.88
CA THR A 17 9.40 17.28 -11.03
C THR A 17 10.09 17.67 -12.33
N GLY A 18 10.04 16.80 -13.34
CA GLY A 18 10.54 17.09 -14.68
C GLY A 18 10.10 16.05 -15.72
N GLY A 19 10.41 16.32 -16.98
CA GLY A 19 10.01 15.49 -18.12
C GLY A 19 8.59 15.76 -18.62
N ASP A 20 8.22 15.06 -19.70
CA ASP A 20 6.87 15.04 -20.26
C ASP A 20 6.49 13.58 -20.62
N PRO A 21 5.53 12.94 -19.92
CA PRO A 21 4.75 13.48 -18.80
C PRO A 21 5.61 13.76 -17.55
N PRO A 22 5.16 14.65 -16.64
CA PRO A 22 5.92 14.99 -15.45
C PRO A 22 6.05 13.78 -14.51
N VAL A 23 7.29 13.47 -14.13
CA VAL A 23 7.62 12.52 -13.08
C VAL A 23 8.34 13.24 -11.96
N TRP A 24 8.33 12.68 -10.76
CA TRP A 24 9.29 13.13 -9.76
C TRP A 24 10.70 12.78 -10.21
N ILE A 25 11.63 13.70 -9.96
CA ILE A 25 13.05 13.55 -10.30
C ILE A 25 13.89 13.73 -9.03
N ARG A 26 15.20 13.46 -9.12
CA ARG A 26 16.09 13.53 -7.95
C ARG A 26 16.29 14.95 -7.44
N ALA A 27 16.47 15.92 -8.34
CA ALA A 27 16.77 17.31 -7.98
C ALA A 27 16.61 18.27 -9.17
N LEU A 28 16.43 19.55 -8.87
CA LEU A 28 16.53 20.68 -9.81
C LEU A 28 17.94 21.32 -9.74
N PRO A 29 18.40 22.02 -10.78
CA PRO A 29 19.61 22.85 -10.72
C PRO A 29 19.57 23.91 -9.60
N PRO A 30 20.74 24.31 -9.04
CA PRO A 30 22.08 23.84 -9.38
C PRO A 30 22.42 22.47 -8.77
N ILE A 31 23.15 21.64 -9.51
CA ILE A 31 23.56 20.29 -9.07
C ILE A 31 25.07 20.23 -9.01
N PHE A 32 25.62 19.95 -7.82
CA PHE A 32 27.07 19.84 -7.62
C PHE A 32 27.66 18.57 -8.25
N ARG A 33 26.99 17.41 -8.14
CA ARG A 33 27.43 16.13 -8.73
C ARG A 33 26.24 15.24 -9.10
N GLY A 34 26.33 14.57 -10.24
CA GLY A 34 25.34 13.59 -10.72
C GLY A 34 24.29 14.18 -11.65
N SER A 35 23.22 13.43 -11.90
CA SER A 35 22.09 13.85 -12.73
C SER A 35 20.84 13.99 -11.87
N GLY A 36 20.27 15.19 -11.85
CA GLY A 36 19.04 15.51 -11.11
C GLY A 36 17.76 15.12 -11.84
N SER A 37 17.78 15.09 -13.17
CA SER A 37 16.66 14.66 -14.02
C SER A 37 16.44 13.15 -14.04
N GLY A 38 17.33 12.37 -13.43
CA GLY A 38 17.16 10.93 -13.29
C GLY A 38 15.98 10.56 -12.38
N ARG A 39 15.51 9.31 -12.52
CA ARG A 39 14.46 8.76 -11.67
C ARG A 39 14.86 8.82 -10.19
N PRO A 40 13.91 9.04 -9.27
CA PRO A 40 14.14 9.02 -7.83
C PRO A 40 14.88 7.75 -7.38
N ASP A 41 15.51 7.77 -6.22
CA ASP A 41 15.96 6.52 -5.61
C ASP A 41 14.75 5.60 -5.32
N GLY A 42 14.87 4.32 -5.69
CA GLY A 42 13.78 3.35 -5.54
C GLY A 42 13.61 2.85 -4.11
N ASN A 43 14.46 3.26 -3.15
CA ASN A 43 14.50 2.72 -1.81
C ASN A 43 14.02 3.70 -0.74
N THR A 44 14.33 5.00 -0.87
CA THR A 44 14.34 5.98 0.25
C THR A 44 13.66 7.32 -0.03
N MET A 45 13.04 7.50 -1.20
CA MET A 45 12.53 8.82 -1.54
C MET A 45 11.14 9.12 -0.94
N PRO A 46 10.86 10.37 -0.53
CA PRO A 46 9.62 10.79 0.15
C PRO A 46 8.32 10.28 -0.49
N MET A 47 8.23 10.31 -1.82
CA MET A 47 7.01 9.90 -2.53
C MET A 47 6.60 8.44 -2.29
N TRP A 48 7.52 7.56 -1.89
CA TRP A 48 7.21 6.16 -1.59
C TRP A 48 6.65 5.93 -0.19
N PHE A 49 6.94 6.84 0.74
CA PHE A 49 6.70 6.64 2.17
C PHE A 49 5.57 7.52 2.72
N PHE A 50 5.29 8.63 2.05
CA PHE A 50 4.18 9.50 2.40
C PHE A 50 2.95 9.18 1.57
N ASP A 51 1.84 9.82 1.91
CA ASP A 51 0.52 9.60 1.30
C ASP A 51 0.42 10.16 -0.14
N LEU A 52 1.52 10.22 -0.89
CA LEU A 52 1.60 10.67 -2.28
C LEU A 52 1.34 9.55 -3.29
N CYS A 53 1.75 8.32 -2.97
CA CYS A 53 1.55 7.15 -3.83
C CYS A 53 0.59 6.16 -3.17
N THR A 54 -0.67 6.56 -2.99
CA THR A 54 -1.70 5.71 -2.37
C THR A 54 -3.05 5.89 -3.04
N LEU A 55 -3.85 4.83 -3.06
CA LEU A 55 -5.23 4.87 -3.52
C LEU A 55 -6.15 5.81 -2.70
N GLU A 56 -5.72 6.24 -1.50
CA GLU A 56 -6.46 7.22 -0.70
C GLU A 56 -6.06 8.67 -1.00
N ASN A 57 -5.04 8.91 -1.83
CA ASN A 57 -4.70 10.26 -2.26
C ASN A 57 -5.75 10.76 -3.26
N ALA A 58 -6.45 11.84 -2.88
CA ALA A 58 -7.53 12.41 -3.66
C ALA A 58 -7.08 13.50 -4.66
N ASP A 59 -5.81 13.91 -4.65
CA ASP A 59 -5.27 14.93 -5.56
C ASP A 59 -4.92 14.32 -6.93
N PRO A 60 -5.68 14.65 -8.00
CA PRO A 60 -5.47 14.07 -9.32
C PRO A 60 -4.12 14.42 -9.94
N GLU A 61 -3.58 15.62 -9.67
CA GLU A 61 -2.31 16.04 -10.24
C GLU A 61 -1.14 15.30 -9.59
N THR A 62 -1.15 15.16 -8.25
CA THR A 62 -0.20 14.29 -7.55
C THR A 62 -0.29 12.85 -8.07
N MET A 63 -1.50 12.30 -8.21
CA MET A 63 -1.67 10.93 -8.68
C MET A 63 -1.26 10.73 -10.14
N LYS A 64 -1.39 11.76 -11.01
CA LYS A 64 -0.85 11.73 -12.37
C LYS A 64 0.67 11.60 -12.37
N ILE A 65 1.36 12.43 -11.57
CA ILE A 65 2.82 12.36 -11.43
C ILE A 65 3.23 11.03 -10.78
N ALA A 66 2.49 10.55 -9.78
CA ALA A 66 2.75 9.28 -9.12
C ALA A 66 2.68 8.11 -10.09
N ASN A 67 1.63 8.05 -10.91
CA ASN A 67 1.48 6.99 -11.91
C ASN A 67 2.58 7.05 -12.96
N ALA A 68 2.87 8.23 -13.53
CA ALA A 68 3.95 8.40 -14.50
C ALA A 68 5.31 8.01 -13.90
N THR A 69 5.57 8.40 -12.65
CA THR A 69 6.80 8.04 -11.94
C THR A 69 6.87 6.54 -11.74
N MET A 70 5.78 5.91 -11.26
CA MET A 70 5.71 4.48 -11.01
C MET A 70 5.92 3.67 -12.30
N ASP A 71 5.26 4.05 -13.39
CA ASP A 71 5.38 3.41 -14.70
C ASP A 71 6.83 3.42 -15.21
N SER A 72 7.59 4.47 -14.92
CA SER A 72 9.01 4.52 -15.26
C SER A 72 9.84 3.40 -14.59
N TYR A 73 9.40 2.83 -13.46
CA TYR A 73 10.05 1.68 -12.80
C TYR A 73 9.57 0.32 -13.29
N LEU A 74 8.38 0.24 -13.89
CA LEU A 74 7.74 -1.01 -14.29
C LEU A 74 8.28 -1.47 -15.66
N ARG A 75 9.42 -2.17 -15.66
CA ARG A 75 10.09 -2.66 -16.88
C ARG A 75 9.58 -4.04 -17.34
N GLY A 76 8.43 -4.47 -16.83
CA GLY A 76 7.82 -5.77 -17.12
C GLY A 76 8.33 -6.92 -16.26
N PRO A 77 7.95 -8.17 -16.58
CA PRO A 77 8.10 -9.34 -15.71
C PRO A 77 9.53 -9.69 -15.30
N ASN A 78 10.52 -9.25 -16.07
CA ASN A 78 11.94 -9.50 -15.79
C ASN A 78 12.57 -8.47 -14.83
N THR A 79 11.77 -7.53 -14.30
CA THR A 79 12.25 -6.53 -13.33
C THR A 79 12.76 -7.23 -12.07
N ARG A 80 14.00 -6.92 -11.66
CA ARG A 80 14.62 -7.45 -10.44
C ARG A 80 14.74 -6.34 -9.40
N PRO A 81 13.81 -6.22 -8.44
CA PRO A 81 13.90 -5.20 -7.41
C PRO A 81 15.13 -5.44 -6.54
N GLY A 82 15.87 -4.39 -6.22
CA GLY A 82 16.97 -4.49 -5.26
C GLY A 82 16.48 -4.85 -3.86
N VAL A 83 17.40 -5.26 -2.98
CA VAL A 83 17.13 -5.71 -1.60
C VAL A 83 16.30 -4.70 -0.80
N LEU A 84 16.57 -3.41 -0.94
CA LEU A 84 15.85 -2.32 -0.25
C LEU A 84 14.83 -1.59 -1.13
N SER A 85 14.43 -2.16 -2.27
CA SER A 85 13.49 -1.49 -3.18
C SER A 85 12.11 -1.34 -2.54
N LYS A 86 11.57 -0.11 -2.55
CA LYS A 86 10.19 0.21 -2.17
C LYS A 86 9.24 0.09 -3.34
N VAL A 87 9.75 -0.01 -4.57
CA VAL A 87 8.94 -0.10 -5.80
C VAL A 87 7.83 -1.16 -5.70
N PRO A 88 8.07 -2.40 -5.21
CA PRO A 88 6.99 -3.38 -5.06
C PRO A 88 5.92 -2.97 -4.04
N VAL A 89 6.32 -2.40 -2.90
CA VAL A 89 5.42 -1.89 -1.86
C VAL A 89 4.58 -0.73 -2.40
N THR A 90 5.21 0.22 -3.09
CA THR A 90 4.52 1.35 -3.71
C THR A 90 3.55 0.87 -4.80
N ALA A 91 3.93 -0.11 -5.61
CA ALA A 91 3.02 -0.72 -6.58
C ALA A 91 1.76 -1.26 -5.89
N ALA A 92 1.94 -1.95 -4.76
CA ALA A 92 0.82 -2.43 -3.95
C ALA A 92 -0.02 -1.26 -3.38
N MET A 93 0.61 -0.24 -2.79
CA MET A 93 -0.06 0.97 -2.27
C MET A 93 -0.91 1.69 -3.32
N MET A 94 -0.49 1.63 -4.58
CA MET A 94 -1.17 2.24 -5.73
C MET A 94 -2.14 1.29 -6.45
N GLY A 95 -2.43 0.09 -5.90
CA GLY A 95 -3.39 -0.84 -6.50
C GLY A 95 -2.90 -1.57 -7.75
N ARG A 96 -1.59 -1.57 -8.04
CA ARG A 96 -1.02 -2.12 -9.27
C ARG A 96 -0.84 -3.63 -9.16
N ALA A 97 -1.94 -4.39 -9.12
CA ALA A 97 -1.92 -5.85 -8.99
C ALA A 97 -1.08 -6.53 -10.09
N ASP A 98 -1.12 -6.02 -11.32
CA ASP A 98 -0.29 -6.55 -12.42
C ASP A 98 1.21 -6.40 -12.17
N ALA A 99 1.61 -5.32 -11.50
CA ALA A 99 2.99 -5.11 -11.10
C ALA A 99 3.36 -6.00 -9.91
N VAL A 100 2.50 -6.08 -8.89
CA VAL A 100 2.70 -6.95 -7.72
C VAL A 100 2.91 -8.41 -8.14
N ARG A 101 2.13 -8.89 -9.13
CA ARG A 101 2.22 -10.25 -9.67
C ARG A 101 3.64 -10.69 -9.99
N TYR A 102 4.46 -9.83 -10.58
CA TYR A 102 5.86 -10.16 -10.87
C TYR A 102 6.82 -9.58 -9.84
N LEU A 103 6.60 -8.35 -9.34
CA LEU A 103 7.54 -7.70 -8.43
C LEU A 103 7.70 -8.45 -7.10
N LEU A 104 6.61 -8.99 -6.54
CA LEU A 104 6.63 -9.72 -5.28
C LEU A 104 7.48 -11.01 -5.35
N PRO A 105 7.17 -11.98 -6.26
CA PRO A 105 8.00 -13.18 -6.37
C PRO A 105 9.41 -12.87 -6.84
N ASN A 106 9.61 -11.83 -7.65
CA ASN A 106 10.93 -11.42 -8.11
C ASN A 106 11.80 -10.92 -6.96
N GLN A 107 11.28 -10.08 -6.07
CA GLN A 107 12.03 -9.63 -4.89
C GLN A 107 12.30 -10.78 -3.92
N LEU A 108 11.44 -11.81 -3.88
CA LEU A 108 11.64 -13.02 -3.09
C LEU A 108 12.66 -14.01 -3.68
N SER A 109 12.87 -14.00 -5.00
CA SER A 109 13.60 -15.08 -5.67
C SER A 109 14.91 -14.65 -6.32
N PHE A 110 15.03 -13.38 -6.72
CA PHE A 110 16.23 -12.92 -7.40
C PHE A 110 17.31 -12.46 -6.41
N PRO A 111 18.55 -12.97 -6.52
CA PRO A 111 19.68 -12.43 -5.78
C PRO A 111 20.03 -11.03 -6.29
N ASP A 112 20.25 -10.09 -5.35
CA ASP A 112 20.76 -8.75 -5.64
C ASP A 112 22.23 -8.69 -5.25
N ARG A 113 23.12 -8.85 -6.24
CA ARG A 113 24.59 -8.77 -6.13
C ARG A 113 25.25 -9.81 -5.20
N ALA A 114 24.48 -10.59 -4.45
CA ALA A 114 24.95 -11.63 -3.54
C ALA A 114 23.96 -12.80 -3.50
N PRO A 115 24.43 -14.03 -3.19
CA PRO A 115 23.59 -15.21 -3.18
C PRO A 115 22.51 -15.16 -2.08
N ILE A 116 21.38 -15.79 -2.39
CA ILE A 116 20.36 -16.15 -1.39
C ILE A 116 20.77 -17.51 -0.79
N LEU A 117 20.85 -17.57 0.53
CA LEU A 117 21.22 -18.76 1.28
C LEU A 117 20.02 -19.72 1.42
N ALA A 118 20.29 -20.96 1.82
CA ALA A 118 19.24 -21.98 2.00
C ALA A 118 18.13 -21.55 3.00
N ASN A 119 18.46 -20.72 3.99
CA ASN A 119 17.52 -20.18 4.97
C ASN A 119 16.80 -18.89 4.47
N ARG A 120 16.88 -18.56 3.18
CA ARG A 120 16.30 -17.37 2.52
C ARG A 120 16.88 -16.02 2.92
N LEU A 121 17.82 -15.96 3.87
CA LEU A 121 18.66 -14.77 4.08
C LEU A 121 19.61 -14.58 2.90
N ASP A 122 20.19 -13.40 2.77
CA ASP A 122 21.21 -13.14 1.74
C ASP A 122 22.45 -12.44 2.31
N GLN A 123 23.51 -12.33 1.49
CA GLN A 123 24.82 -11.79 1.87
C GLN A 123 25.14 -10.45 1.20
N ARG A 124 24.11 -9.66 0.81
CA ARG A 124 24.29 -8.40 0.08
C ARG A 124 25.15 -7.35 0.80
N GLU A 125 25.22 -7.39 2.13
CA GLU A 125 26.07 -6.45 2.90
C GLU A 125 27.52 -6.95 3.08
N GLY A 126 27.84 -8.16 2.63
CA GLY A 126 29.15 -8.80 2.85
C GLY A 126 29.06 -10.30 3.15
N THR A 127 30.18 -11.01 2.94
CA THR A 127 30.27 -12.48 3.10
C THR A 127 30.00 -12.97 4.53
N GLN A 128 30.15 -12.11 5.53
CA GLN A 128 29.90 -12.43 6.94
C GLN A 128 28.64 -11.74 7.51
N THR A 129 27.84 -11.10 6.65
CA THR A 129 26.67 -10.34 7.08
C THR A 129 25.41 -10.94 6.45
N THR A 130 24.78 -11.86 7.16
CA THR A 130 23.44 -12.33 6.79
C THR A 130 22.44 -11.19 6.97
N ASN A 131 21.58 -10.97 5.99
CA ASN A 131 20.56 -9.94 6.06
C ASN A 131 19.18 -10.47 5.66
N ALA A 132 18.17 -9.80 6.20
CA ALA A 132 16.75 -10.08 5.94
C ALA A 132 16.03 -8.86 5.34
N GLN A 133 16.78 -7.84 4.89
CA GLN A 133 16.21 -6.58 4.40
C GLN A 133 15.21 -6.83 3.25
N ARG A 134 15.61 -7.70 2.31
CA ARG A 134 14.80 -8.14 1.18
C ARG A 134 13.52 -8.84 1.63
N LEU A 135 13.62 -9.75 2.60
CA LEU A 135 12.46 -10.43 3.18
C LEU A 135 11.51 -9.45 3.86
N GLY A 136 12.05 -8.42 4.53
CA GLY A 136 11.25 -7.32 5.07
C GLY A 136 10.45 -6.59 3.99
N ARG A 137 11.03 -6.29 2.82
CA ARG A 137 10.32 -5.67 1.69
C ARG A 137 9.31 -6.60 1.03
N VAL A 138 9.60 -7.89 0.95
CA VAL A 138 8.65 -8.91 0.48
C VAL A 138 7.43 -8.98 1.41
N ALA A 139 7.65 -9.07 2.73
CA ALA A 139 6.58 -9.11 3.72
C ALA A 139 5.71 -7.84 3.67
N ASP A 140 6.35 -6.67 3.56
CA ASP A 140 5.66 -5.38 3.44
C ASP A 140 4.80 -5.31 2.16
N THR A 141 5.34 -5.75 1.02
CA THR A 141 4.60 -5.80 -0.24
C THR A 141 3.42 -6.78 -0.17
N LEU A 142 3.65 -7.98 0.37
CA LEU A 142 2.63 -9.01 0.58
C LEU A 142 1.48 -8.47 1.43
N HIS A 143 1.80 -7.89 2.59
CA HIS A 143 0.81 -7.35 3.51
C HIS A 143 0.03 -6.20 2.86
N THR A 144 0.74 -5.26 2.21
CA THR A 144 0.13 -4.10 1.55
C THR A 144 -0.76 -4.49 0.37
N ALA A 145 -0.45 -5.57 -0.34
CA ALA A 145 -1.27 -6.07 -1.44
C ALA A 145 -2.56 -6.73 -0.95
N LEU A 146 -2.52 -7.38 0.22
CA LEU A 146 -3.67 -8.02 0.88
C LEU A 146 -4.57 -7.03 1.62
N ILE A 147 -3.99 -6.04 2.31
CA ILE A 147 -4.74 -5.05 3.07
C ILE A 147 -4.01 -3.72 3.16
N GLN A 148 -4.77 -2.63 3.04
CA GLN A 148 -4.34 -1.28 3.35
C GLN A 148 -5.23 -0.71 4.46
N SER A 149 -4.65 0.16 5.28
CA SER A 149 -5.37 0.92 6.32
C SER A 149 -4.74 2.30 6.49
N VAL A 150 -4.52 3.01 5.38
CA VAL A 150 -3.85 4.32 5.35
C VAL A 150 -4.87 5.46 5.27
N ALA A 151 -4.44 6.67 5.61
CA ALA A 151 -5.27 7.86 5.49
C ALA A 151 -5.00 8.57 4.16
N ALA A 152 -5.91 9.46 3.75
CA ALA A 152 -5.75 10.31 2.56
C ALA A 152 -4.65 11.39 2.72
N GLY A 153 -4.09 11.53 3.92
CA GLY A 153 -3.04 12.48 4.23
C GLY A 153 -2.73 12.55 5.72
N PRO A 154 -1.74 13.37 6.11
CA PRO A 154 -1.35 13.55 7.51
C PRO A 154 -2.53 13.94 8.39
N ALA A 155 -2.64 13.27 9.55
CA ALA A 155 -3.69 13.48 10.55
C ALA A 155 -5.14 13.26 10.06
N LYS A 156 -5.34 12.63 8.89
CA LYS A 156 -6.65 12.17 8.43
C LYS A 156 -6.95 10.77 8.96
N GLU A 157 -8.22 10.41 8.94
CA GLU A 157 -8.67 9.10 9.42
C GLU A 157 -8.29 7.99 8.43
N PRO A 158 -7.78 6.84 8.91
CA PRO A 158 -7.41 5.74 8.05
C PRO A 158 -8.64 5.08 7.42
N VAL A 159 -8.47 4.58 6.21
CA VAL A 159 -9.47 3.84 5.45
C VAL A 159 -8.93 2.44 5.18
N ILE A 160 -9.71 1.43 5.56
CA ILE A 160 -9.41 0.02 5.33
C ILE A 160 -9.78 -0.34 3.90
N ARG A 161 -8.92 -1.10 3.22
CA ARG A 161 -9.18 -1.70 1.91
C ARG A 161 -8.62 -3.10 1.88
N VAL A 162 -9.44 -4.08 1.53
CA VAL A 162 -9.03 -5.48 1.40
C VAL A 162 -8.72 -5.81 -0.07
N PHE A 163 -7.71 -6.64 -0.28
CA PHE A 163 -7.15 -7.03 -1.57
C PHE A 163 -6.96 -5.88 -2.59
N PRO A 164 -6.44 -4.70 -2.18
CA PRO A 164 -6.32 -3.53 -3.06
C PRO A 164 -5.43 -3.76 -4.29
N ALA A 165 -4.44 -4.64 -4.20
CA ALA A 165 -3.45 -4.91 -5.24
C ALA A 165 -3.08 -6.39 -5.35
N TRP A 166 -3.96 -7.28 -4.89
CA TRP A 166 -3.72 -8.71 -4.95
C TRP A 166 -4.10 -9.26 -6.34
N PRO A 167 -3.24 -10.05 -7.02
CA PRO A 167 -3.60 -10.70 -8.27
C PRO A 167 -4.83 -11.60 -8.09
N LYS A 168 -5.83 -11.44 -8.95
CA LYS A 168 -7.15 -12.08 -8.81
C LYS A 168 -7.10 -13.61 -8.93
N GLU A 169 -6.10 -14.12 -9.65
CA GLU A 169 -5.88 -15.55 -9.84
C GLU A 169 -5.19 -16.23 -8.64
N TRP A 170 -4.79 -15.46 -7.61
CA TRP A 170 -4.18 -15.99 -6.41
C TRP A 170 -5.23 -16.08 -5.31
N ASP A 171 -5.67 -17.30 -4.99
CA ASP A 171 -6.52 -17.52 -3.83
C ASP A 171 -5.75 -17.16 -2.55
N ALA A 172 -6.42 -16.48 -1.63
CA ALA A 172 -5.81 -16.03 -0.39
C ALA A 172 -6.85 -15.86 0.71
N ALA A 173 -6.43 -16.11 1.94
CA ALA A 173 -7.15 -15.73 3.15
C ALA A 173 -6.15 -15.13 4.15
N PHE A 174 -6.58 -14.13 4.91
CA PHE A 174 -5.71 -13.50 5.90
C PHE A 174 -6.49 -13.11 7.15
N THR A 175 -5.73 -12.85 8.23
CA THR A 175 -6.18 -12.08 9.39
C THR A 175 -5.06 -11.13 9.78
N LEU A 176 -5.27 -9.82 9.66
CA LEU A 176 -4.24 -8.79 9.83
C LEU A 176 -4.81 -7.58 10.58
N LEU A 177 -3.97 -6.94 11.38
CA LEU A 177 -4.33 -5.74 12.15
C LEU A 177 -4.28 -4.49 11.26
N ALA A 178 -5.39 -3.76 11.19
CA ALA A 178 -5.52 -2.48 10.53
C ALA A 178 -5.45 -1.32 11.53
N ARG A 179 -5.05 -0.12 11.05
CA ARG A 179 -5.11 1.12 11.85
C ARG A 179 -6.54 1.33 12.39
N GLY A 180 -6.63 1.90 13.59
CA GLY A 180 -7.90 1.99 14.33
C GLY A 180 -8.19 0.76 15.21
N ALA A 181 -7.23 -0.15 15.36
CA ALA A 181 -7.34 -1.36 16.16
C ALA A 181 -8.46 -2.30 15.68
N PHE A 182 -8.56 -2.47 14.36
CA PHE A 182 -9.45 -3.45 13.74
C PHE A 182 -8.65 -4.67 13.30
N LEU A 183 -8.93 -5.82 13.90
CA LEU A 183 -8.38 -7.10 13.41
C LEU A 183 -9.27 -7.58 12.27
N VAL A 184 -8.77 -7.53 11.03
CA VAL A 184 -9.55 -7.78 9.82
C VAL A 184 -9.20 -9.14 9.25
N SER A 185 -10.22 -9.95 8.97
CA SER A 185 -10.11 -11.22 8.24
C SER A 185 -10.90 -11.14 6.93
N SER A 186 -10.35 -11.67 5.85
CA SER A 186 -11.02 -11.71 4.55
C SER A 186 -10.42 -12.83 3.70
N SER A 187 -11.19 -13.31 2.73
CA SER A 187 -10.77 -14.30 1.74
C SER A 187 -11.15 -13.87 0.32
N MET A 188 -10.30 -14.25 -0.62
CA MET A 188 -10.51 -14.16 -2.05
C MET A 188 -10.34 -15.55 -2.67
N THR A 189 -11.35 -15.98 -3.42
CA THR A 189 -11.35 -17.24 -4.17
C THR A 189 -11.74 -16.95 -5.62
N ALA A 190 -10.94 -17.40 -6.59
CA ALA A 190 -11.16 -17.17 -8.02
C ALA A 190 -11.46 -15.68 -8.36
N GLY A 191 -10.71 -14.77 -7.73
CA GLY A 191 -10.82 -13.32 -7.93
C GLY A 191 -12.02 -12.65 -7.26
N LYS A 192 -12.80 -13.39 -6.46
CA LYS A 192 -13.98 -12.88 -5.75
C LYS A 192 -13.69 -12.79 -4.26
N ILE A 193 -13.88 -11.60 -3.70
CA ILE A 193 -13.81 -11.39 -2.25
C ILE A 193 -15.11 -11.92 -1.64
N GLU A 194 -15.01 -12.84 -0.69
CA GLU A 194 -16.17 -13.56 -0.16
C GLU A 194 -16.82 -12.82 1.02
N TYR A 195 -16.00 -12.20 1.87
CA TYR A 195 -16.45 -11.45 3.04
C TYR A 195 -15.37 -10.51 3.57
N VAL A 196 -15.76 -9.58 4.44
CA VAL A 196 -14.85 -8.86 5.35
C VAL A 196 -15.36 -9.03 6.76
N ARG A 197 -14.61 -9.74 7.60
CA ARG A 197 -14.86 -9.88 9.03
C ARG A 197 -13.93 -8.94 9.77
N MET A 198 -14.43 -8.27 10.79
CA MET A 198 -13.58 -7.44 11.65
C MET A 198 -13.95 -7.59 13.11
N GLU A 199 -12.92 -7.59 13.95
CA GLU A 199 -13.03 -7.42 15.40
C GLU A 199 -12.52 -6.02 15.76
N SER A 200 -13.37 -5.20 16.38
CA SER A 200 -13.00 -3.86 16.82
C SER A 200 -12.42 -3.90 18.23
N GLN A 201 -11.10 -3.85 18.36
CA GLN A 201 -10.42 -4.01 19.65
C GLN A 201 -10.49 -2.76 20.54
N ALA A 202 -10.78 -1.59 19.95
CA ALA A 202 -10.87 -0.31 20.65
C ALA A 202 -12.23 0.40 20.50
N GLY A 203 -13.13 -0.07 19.63
CA GLY A 203 -14.31 0.69 19.22
C GLY A 203 -13.98 1.84 18.26
N GLY A 204 -14.97 2.69 17.97
CA GLY A 204 -14.81 3.89 17.13
C GLY A 204 -15.44 3.75 15.75
N GLU A 205 -15.25 4.73 14.87
CA GLU A 205 -15.77 4.66 13.50
C GLU A 205 -14.84 3.83 12.60
N CYS A 206 -15.38 2.78 11.98
CA CYS A 206 -14.73 2.05 10.92
C CYS A 206 -15.02 2.71 9.57
N ARG A 207 -13.98 2.83 8.73
CA ARG A 207 -14.04 3.30 7.34
C ARG A 207 -13.51 2.18 6.44
N LEU A 208 -14.36 1.59 5.61
CA LEU A 208 -14.00 0.51 4.71
C LEU A 208 -14.33 0.89 3.28
N ARG A 209 -13.34 0.85 2.37
CA ARG A 209 -13.63 0.88 0.92
C ARG A 209 -14.46 -0.33 0.57
N ASN A 210 -15.61 -0.12 -0.06
CA ASN A 210 -16.49 -1.19 -0.47
C ASN A 210 -15.75 -2.15 -1.41
N PRO A 211 -15.50 -3.41 -1.00
CA PRO A 211 -14.77 -4.38 -1.83
C PRO A 211 -15.56 -4.84 -3.06
N TRP A 212 -16.86 -4.57 -3.11
CA TRP A 212 -17.78 -4.97 -4.17
C TRP A 212 -18.35 -3.72 -4.88
N PRO A 213 -17.67 -3.20 -5.93
CA PRO A 213 -18.06 -1.96 -6.60
C PRO A 213 -19.51 -2.00 -7.12
N GLY A 214 -20.28 -0.96 -6.82
CA GLY A 214 -21.67 -0.84 -7.24
C GLY A 214 -22.65 -1.83 -6.56
N THR A 215 -22.18 -2.65 -5.63
CA THR A 215 -23.03 -3.61 -4.90
C THR A 215 -23.25 -3.13 -3.46
N PRO A 216 -24.51 -3.05 -2.98
CA PRO A 216 -24.80 -2.87 -1.56
C PRO A 216 -24.21 -4.01 -0.73
N VAL A 217 -24.01 -3.77 0.55
CA VAL A 217 -23.47 -4.78 1.47
C VAL A 217 -24.35 -4.94 2.70
N ALA A 218 -24.45 -6.17 3.17
CA ALA A 218 -25.06 -6.51 4.44
C ALA A 218 -23.97 -6.48 5.52
N LEU A 219 -24.14 -5.62 6.51
CA LEU A 219 -23.34 -5.59 7.72
C LEU A 219 -24.10 -6.33 8.81
N GLU A 220 -23.61 -7.50 9.20
CA GLU A 220 -24.13 -8.35 10.27
C GLU A 220 -23.31 -8.12 11.55
N ARG A 221 -23.99 -7.81 12.66
CA ARG A 221 -23.39 -7.64 14.00
C ARG A 221 -23.55 -8.89 14.85
N SER A 222 -22.76 -8.95 15.93
CA SER A 222 -22.77 -10.07 16.89
C SER A 222 -24.14 -10.32 17.54
N ASP A 223 -25.02 -9.32 17.59
CA ASP A 223 -26.40 -9.42 18.09
C ASP A 223 -27.43 -9.78 16.99
N ASN A 224 -26.96 -10.28 15.83
CA ASN A 224 -27.75 -10.59 14.64
C ASN A 224 -28.50 -9.39 14.02
N LYS A 225 -28.15 -8.14 14.37
CA LYS A 225 -28.68 -6.97 13.66
C LYS A 225 -27.96 -6.79 12.34
N ALA A 226 -28.70 -6.97 11.25
CA ALA A 226 -28.26 -6.65 9.90
C ALA A 226 -28.56 -5.19 9.55
N GLN A 227 -27.63 -4.54 8.87
CA GLN A 227 -27.80 -3.21 8.30
C GLN A 227 -27.27 -3.22 6.86
N ASP A 228 -28.07 -2.74 5.92
CA ASP A 228 -27.59 -2.51 4.56
C ASP A 228 -26.82 -1.20 4.47
N LEU A 229 -25.64 -1.26 3.83
CA LEU A 229 -24.81 -0.11 3.51
C LEU A 229 -24.54 -0.08 2.01
N SER A 230 -24.29 1.10 1.46
CA SER A 230 -23.98 1.27 0.04
C SER A 230 -23.00 2.42 -0.18
N GLY A 231 -22.51 2.53 -1.42
CA GLY A 231 -21.49 3.50 -1.83
C GLY A 231 -20.06 2.95 -1.78
N ASP A 232 -19.10 3.76 -2.21
CA ASP A 232 -17.69 3.35 -2.34
C ASP A 232 -16.93 3.33 -1.00
N LEU A 233 -17.43 4.06 -0.01
CA LEU A 233 -16.86 4.16 1.32
C LEU A 233 -17.93 3.89 2.37
N LEU A 234 -17.83 2.74 3.02
CA LEU A 234 -18.71 2.30 4.09
C LEU A 234 -18.22 2.89 5.41
N ARG A 235 -19.16 3.45 6.19
CA ARG A 235 -18.89 4.06 7.49
C ARG A 235 -19.88 3.54 8.52
N PHE A 236 -19.37 3.09 9.66
CA PHE A 236 -20.20 2.62 10.76
C PHE A 236 -19.44 2.72 12.07
N SER A 237 -20.16 2.99 13.15
CA SER A 237 -19.59 2.98 14.49
C SER A 237 -19.50 1.56 15.03
N THR A 238 -18.48 1.31 15.84
CA THR A 238 -18.25 0.03 16.53
C THR A 238 -17.99 0.27 18.02
N THR A 239 -18.25 -0.75 18.81
CA THR A 239 -17.89 -0.83 20.23
C THR A 239 -16.70 -1.76 20.44
N LYS A 240 -16.02 -1.62 21.58
CA LYS A 240 -14.87 -2.47 21.93
C LYS A 240 -15.31 -3.93 22.05
N GLY A 241 -14.60 -4.82 21.37
CA GLY A 241 -14.88 -6.26 21.30
C GLY A 241 -15.95 -6.64 20.28
N GLU A 242 -16.53 -5.68 19.56
CA GLU A 242 -17.57 -5.97 18.57
C GLU A 242 -17.00 -6.74 17.38
N VAL A 243 -17.67 -7.83 17.02
CA VAL A 243 -17.38 -8.59 15.79
C VAL A 243 -18.46 -8.28 14.76
N ILE A 244 -17.99 -7.90 13.57
CA ILE A 244 -18.80 -7.51 12.42
C ILE A 244 -18.44 -8.39 11.24
N MET A 245 -19.45 -8.81 10.49
CA MET A 245 -19.32 -9.53 9.23
C MET A 245 -19.96 -8.69 8.13
N ILE A 246 -19.23 -8.49 7.03
CA ILE A 246 -19.70 -7.73 5.86
C ILE A 246 -19.64 -8.64 4.64
N ARG A 247 -20.74 -8.69 3.89
CA ARG A 247 -20.89 -9.48 2.66
C ARG A 247 -21.65 -8.67 1.62
N PRO A 248 -21.50 -8.94 0.31
CA PRO A 248 -22.36 -8.32 -0.70
C PRO A 248 -23.81 -8.73 -0.42
N SER A 249 -24.73 -7.77 -0.42
CA SER A 249 -26.16 -8.05 -0.37
C SER A 249 -26.56 -8.79 -1.65
N ARG A 250 -27.47 -9.74 -1.53
CA ARG A 250 -28.02 -10.47 -2.69
C ARG A 250 -28.93 -9.58 -3.52
#